data_AF-A0A563W1D6-F1
#
_entry.id   AF-A0A563W1D6-F1
#
_cell.length_a   1.000
_cell.length_b   1.000
_cell.length_c   1.000
_cell.angle_alpha   90.00
_cell.angle_beta   90.00
_cell.angle_gamma   90.00
#
_symmetry.space_group_name_H-M   'P 1'
#
loop_
_entity.id
_entity.type
_entity.pdbx_description
1 polymer ?
#
loop_
_entity_poly.entity_id
_entity_poly.type
_entity_poly.pdbx_seq_one_letter_code
_entity_poly.pdbx_strand_id
1 'polypeptide(L)'
;MRVSADSVISIFTTPDIVRDRFYPFLFKCSLSLGNWYNYTCEKTATKPPKKEINWQSYPYNSRDIKTKKNRALKVSEIVLNCSTKNDLIKLLATTGASEPEIEWLRENYLSSAERAHLELIRKSTQGNLFNQPEPELEIVEYKLSEIIAATDGEMKRLGWGKERGRQHLMETYGKKSRIHLTNSELLEFWDYLKSRDVP
;
A
#
# COMPACT_ATOMS: atom_id res chain seq x y z
N MET A 1 27.28 -54.98 -51.34
CA MET A 1 27.34 -53.50 -51.30
C MET A 1 28.55 -53.17 -50.42
N ARG A 2 29.75 -53.00 -50.98
CA ARG A 2 30.31 -51.77 -51.60
C ARG A 2 30.24 -50.54 -50.68
N VAL A 3 31.45 -50.10 -50.32
CA VAL A 3 31.86 -48.99 -49.45
C VAL A 3 32.10 -47.70 -50.27
N SER A 4 32.62 -46.65 -49.61
CA SER A 4 32.91 -45.28 -50.14
C SER A 4 31.67 -44.41 -50.36
N ALA A 5 31.69 -43.08 -50.15
CA ALA A 5 32.79 -42.18 -49.79
C ALA A 5 32.24 -40.97 -48.96
N ASP A 6 33.02 -40.08 -48.34
CA ASP A 6 34.49 -39.97 -48.22
C ASP A 6 34.89 -39.24 -46.90
N SER A 7 36.17 -38.88 -46.70
CA SER A 7 36.70 -38.23 -45.50
C SER A 7 37.76 -37.15 -45.81
N VAL A 8 37.59 -35.92 -45.29
CA VAL A 8 38.62 -34.89 -45.07
C VAL A 8 38.04 -33.88 -44.05
N ILE A 9 38.50 -33.81 -42.79
CA ILE A 9 39.75 -33.18 -42.30
C ILE A 9 39.94 -31.75 -42.83
N SER A 10 39.72 -30.73 -41.97
CA SER A 10 40.72 -29.68 -41.70
C SER A 10 40.29 -28.55 -40.74
N ILE A 11 40.90 -28.56 -39.56
CA ILE A 11 41.56 -27.44 -38.84
C ILE A 11 41.01 -26.00 -38.75
N PHE A 12 41.19 -25.47 -37.53
CA PHE A 12 41.60 -24.09 -37.14
C PHE A 12 40.59 -22.93 -37.15
N THR A 13 40.81 -22.05 -36.15
CA THR A 13 40.51 -20.60 -36.10
C THR A 13 39.22 -20.17 -35.39
N THR A 14 39.35 -19.89 -34.08
CA THR A 14 38.64 -18.76 -33.47
C THR A 14 39.17 -17.44 -34.04
N PRO A 15 38.33 -16.41 -34.13
CA PRO A 15 38.77 -15.16 -33.50
C PRO A 15 37.65 -14.43 -32.74
N ASP A 16 38.02 -13.84 -31.60
CA ASP A 16 37.40 -12.61 -31.13
C ASP A 16 37.45 -11.55 -32.23
N ILE A 17 36.43 -10.67 -32.31
CA ILE A 17 36.61 -9.20 -32.32
C ILE A 17 35.26 -8.47 -32.48
N VAL A 18 34.97 -7.71 -31.42
CA VAL A 18 34.28 -6.41 -31.35
C VAL A 18 33.95 -5.69 -32.67
N ARG A 19 32.72 -5.18 -32.81
CA ARG A 19 32.36 -3.78 -33.17
C ARG A 19 30.82 -3.63 -33.13
N ASP A 20 30.25 -2.76 -32.29
CA ASP A 20 30.31 -1.29 -32.29
C ASP A 20 29.44 -0.66 -33.40
N ARG A 21 28.33 -0.02 -33.00
CA ARG A 21 27.61 0.98 -33.81
C ARG A 21 26.92 2.03 -32.95
N PHE A 22 27.76 2.94 -32.51
CA PHE A 22 27.47 4.30 -32.06
C PHE A 22 26.68 5.14 -33.09
N TYR A 23 26.08 6.24 -32.59
CA TYR A 23 25.62 7.51 -33.24
C TYR A 23 24.14 7.63 -33.67
N PRO A 24 23.58 8.87 -33.75
CA PRO A 24 23.81 10.05 -32.88
C PRO A 24 22.50 10.79 -32.50
N PHE A 25 22.56 11.67 -31.50
CA PHE A 25 22.01 13.02 -31.71
C PHE A 25 22.88 14.07 -31.02
N LEU A 26 23.22 15.12 -31.76
CA LEU A 26 24.17 16.14 -31.36
C LEU A 26 23.43 17.34 -30.75
N PHE A 27 23.86 17.77 -29.56
CA PHE A 27 23.71 19.17 -29.17
C PHE A 27 25.06 19.71 -28.68
N LYS A 28 25.81 20.31 -29.62
CA LYS A 28 26.98 21.11 -29.27
C LYS A 28 26.49 22.49 -28.84
N CYS A 29 26.71 22.84 -27.57
CA CYS A 29 26.88 24.24 -27.20
C CYS A 29 28.22 24.36 -26.48
N SER A 30 29.14 25.09 -27.09
CA SER A 30 30.46 25.38 -26.53
C SER A 30 30.39 26.71 -25.79
N LEU A 31 30.93 26.77 -24.56
CA LEU A 31 31.81 27.85 -24.12
C LEU A 31 32.36 27.64 -22.69
N SER A 32 33.66 27.91 -22.56
CA SER A 32 34.35 28.42 -21.36
C SER A 32 34.40 27.59 -20.06
N LEU A 33 35.56 26.95 -19.86
CA LEU A 33 36.42 27.02 -18.65
C LEU A 33 35.74 27.18 -17.26
N GLY A 34 35.78 26.13 -16.45
CA GLY A 34 35.55 26.21 -15.00
C GLY A 34 35.71 24.86 -14.28
N ASN A 35 36.64 24.78 -13.34
CA ASN A 35 36.89 23.70 -12.36
C ASN A 35 36.40 22.27 -12.64
N TRP A 36 37.36 21.36 -12.85
CA TRP A 36 37.16 19.93 -12.53
C TRP A 36 37.09 19.74 -11.01
N TYR A 37 35.89 19.91 -10.44
CA TYR A 37 35.61 19.34 -9.13
C TYR A 37 35.53 17.82 -9.25
N ASN A 38 36.38 17.12 -8.49
CA ASN A 38 36.37 15.67 -8.42
C ASN A 38 34.99 15.18 -7.94
N TYR A 39 34.23 14.56 -8.83
CA TYR A 39 33.00 13.85 -8.48
C TYR A 39 33.37 12.51 -7.84
N THR A 40 33.75 12.54 -6.56
CA THR A 40 33.73 11.31 -5.75
C THR A 40 32.28 10.85 -5.67
N CYS A 41 32.00 9.70 -6.30
CA CYS A 41 30.70 9.03 -6.21
C CYS A 41 30.55 8.39 -4.82
N GLU A 42 30.41 9.21 -3.79
CA GLU A 42 30.00 8.76 -2.48
C GLU A 42 28.52 8.40 -2.53
N LYS A 43 28.25 7.11 -2.77
CA LYS A 43 26.97 6.49 -2.40
C LYS A 43 26.85 6.34 -0.88
N THR A 44 27.02 7.44 -0.15
CA THR A 44 26.59 7.54 1.24
C THR A 44 25.13 7.94 1.23
N ALA A 45 24.25 6.94 1.13
CA ALA A 45 22.87 7.11 1.56
C ALA A 45 22.90 7.42 3.06
N THR A 46 22.93 8.72 3.38
CA THR A 46 22.98 9.22 4.76
C THR A 46 21.70 8.79 5.44
N LYS A 47 21.79 7.69 6.20
CA LYS A 47 20.68 7.24 7.07
C LYS A 47 20.24 8.46 7.89
N PRO A 48 18.94 8.78 7.92
CA PRO A 48 18.46 9.96 8.62
C PRO A 48 18.95 9.93 10.07
N PRO A 49 19.28 11.10 10.67
CA PRO A 49 19.88 11.15 11.99
C PRO A 49 19.01 10.39 12.97
N LYS A 50 19.58 9.35 13.60
CA LYS A 50 18.87 8.55 14.59
C LYS A 50 18.46 9.45 15.74
N LYS A 51 17.16 9.75 15.85
CA LYS A 51 16.55 10.43 17.00
C LYS A 51 17.11 9.81 18.28
N GLU A 52 17.67 10.63 19.17
CA GLU A 52 18.29 10.12 20.39
C GLU A 52 17.21 9.49 21.29
N ILE A 53 17.38 8.21 21.61
CA ILE A 53 16.37 7.41 22.29
C ILE A 53 16.60 7.45 23.81
N ASN A 54 15.67 8.04 24.55
CA ASN A 54 15.70 8.05 26.01
C ASN A 54 15.30 6.69 26.60
N TRP A 55 16.26 5.77 26.70
CA TRP A 55 16.06 4.42 27.26
C TRP A 55 15.54 4.39 28.70
N GLN A 56 15.64 5.48 29.46
CA GLN A 56 15.14 5.51 30.82
C GLN A 56 13.61 5.46 30.86
N SER A 57 12.93 6.01 29.84
CA SER A 57 11.46 6.00 29.73
C SER A 57 10.87 4.69 29.18
N TYR A 58 11.70 3.72 28.76
CA TYR A 58 11.20 2.42 28.30
C TYR A 58 10.47 1.67 29.43
N PRO A 59 9.21 1.25 29.26
CA PRO A 59 8.34 0.76 30.33
C PRO A 59 8.61 -0.71 30.71
N TYR A 60 9.85 -0.98 31.13
CA TYR A 60 10.28 -2.26 31.67
C TYR A 60 10.89 -2.07 33.06
N ASN A 61 10.55 -2.96 34.01
CA ASN A 61 10.96 -2.88 35.41
C ASN A 61 12.42 -3.32 35.61
N SER A 62 13.35 -2.49 35.15
CA SER A 62 14.78 -2.57 35.47
C SER A 62 15.37 -1.17 35.62
N ARG A 63 16.38 -1.04 36.47
CA ARG A 63 17.18 0.19 36.61
C ARG A 63 18.37 0.23 35.65
N ASP A 64 18.75 -0.91 35.07
CA ASP A 64 19.86 -1.01 34.13
C ASP A 64 19.41 -0.72 32.69
N ILE A 65 20.04 0.29 32.09
CA ILE A 65 19.82 0.71 30.70
C ILE A 65 20.19 -0.41 29.72
N LYS A 66 21.22 -1.21 29.98
CA LYS A 66 21.62 -2.33 29.10
C LYS A 66 20.54 -3.40 29.07
N THR A 67 20.00 -3.77 30.23
CA THR A 67 18.84 -4.66 30.36
C THR A 67 17.62 -4.11 29.62
N LYS A 68 17.29 -2.82 29.77
CA LYS A 68 16.18 -2.18 29.01
C LYS A 68 16.39 -2.27 27.49
N LYS A 69 17.61 -1.98 27.00
CA LYS A 69 17.96 -2.10 25.57
C LYS A 69 17.82 -3.53 25.05
N ASN A 70 18.36 -4.51 25.78
CA ASN A 70 18.29 -5.93 25.39
C ASN A 70 16.84 -6.43 25.37
N ARG A 71 16.01 -5.98 26.31
CA ARG A 71 14.58 -6.27 26.35
C ARG A 71 13.86 -5.66 25.14
N ALA A 72 14.09 -4.39 24.86
CA ALA A 72 13.53 -3.68 23.72
C ALA A 72 13.89 -4.35 22.37
N LEU A 73 15.16 -4.73 22.19
CA LEU A 73 15.61 -5.50 21.02
C LEU A 73 14.80 -6.80 20.86
N LYS A 74 14.78 -7.63 21.91
CA LYS A 74 14.05 -8.91 21.89
C LYS A 74 12.55 -8.72 21.60
N VAL A 75 11.89 -7.72 22.19
CA VAL A 75 10.48 -7.42 21.92
C VAL A 75 10.29 -6.95 20.47
N SER A 76 11.18 -6.11 19.93
CA SER A 76 11.12 -5.68 18.52
C SER A 76 11.31 -6.84 17.53
N GLU A 77 12.24 -7.76 17.79
CA GLU A 77 12.45 -8.97 16.98
C GLU A 77 11.21 -9.89 17.00
N ILE A 78 10.59 -10.08 18.17
CA ILE A 78 9.34 -10.83 18.32
C ILE A 78 8.23 -10.19 17.48
N VAL A 79 8.04 -8.88 17.61
CA VAL A 79 7.01 -8.13 16.88
C VAL A 79 7.19 -8.24 15.37
N LEU A 80 8.41 -8.08 14.86
CA LEU A 80 8.70 -8.12 13.42
C LEU A 80 8.61 -9.53 12.82
N ASN A 81 8.72 -10.58 13.63
CA ASN A 81 8.53 -11.98 13.21
C ASN A 81 7.06 -12.44 13.28
N CYS A 82 6.13 -11.61 13.75
CA CYS A 82 4.69 -11.94 13.76
C CYS A 82 4.07 -11.73 12.38
N SER A 83 3.28 -12.68 11.89
CA SER A 83 2.48 -12.52 10.67
C SER A 83 1.01 -12.15 10.96
N THR A 84 0.49 -12.52 12.14
CA THR A 84 -0.91 -12.26 12.53
C THR A 84 -1.03 -11.67 13.93
N LYS A 85 -2.15 -10.98 14.19
CA LYS A 85 -2.52 -10.49 15.52
C LYS A 85 -2.53 -11.59 16.58
N ASN A 86 -2.97 -12.79 16.20
CA ASN A 86 -3.05 -13.93 17.12
C ASN A 86 -1.65 -14.45 17.49
N ASP A 87 -0.69 -14.41 16.56
CA ASP A 87 0.69 -14.81 16.84
C ASP A 87 1.39 -13.78 17.73
N LEU A 88 1.12 -12.49 17.50
CA LEU A 88 1.54 -11.42 18.42
C LEU A 88 1.00 -11.68 19.84
N ILE A 89 -0.30 -11.90 20.01
CA ILE A 89 -0.90 -12.19 21.33
C ILE A 89 -0.25 -13.41 22.01
N LYS A 90 -0.06 -14.52 21.28
CA LYS A 90 0.60 -15.74 21.80
C LYS A 90 2.03 -15.45 22.26
N LEU A 91 2.83 -14.77 21.43
CA LEU A 91 4.23 -14.51 21.70
C LEU A 91 4.44 -13.50 22.84
N LEU A 92 3.56 -12.50 22.96
CA LEU A 92 3.56 -11.57 24.10
C LEU A 92 3.27 -12.31 25.41
N ALA A 93 2.24 -13.16 25.42
CA ALA A 93 1.89 -13.99 26.59
C ALA A 93 3.03 -14.94 26.99
N THR A 94 3.71 -15.57 26.03
CA THR A 94 4.86 -16.46 26.30
C THR A 94 6.10 -15.71 26.80
N THR A 95 6.33 -14.48 26.33
CA THR A 95 7.56 -13.72 26.63
C THR A 95 7.39 -12.67 27.74
N GLY A 96 6.20 -12.63 28.35
CA GLY A 96 5.84 -11.67 29.39
C GLY A 96 5.96 -10.22 28.92
N ALA A 97 5.77 -9.96 27.62
CA ALA A 97 5.87 -8.64 27.03
C ALA A 97 4.53 -7.90 27.08
N SER A 98 4.59 -6.64 27.45
CA SER A 98 3.43 -5.80 27.74
C SER A 98 3.11 -4.85 26.58
N GLU A 99 1.83 -4.54 26.40
CA GLU A 99 1.37 -3.59 25.37
C GLU A 99 2.10 -2.22 25.42
N PRO A 100 2.40 -1.62 26.60
CA PRO A 100 3.18 -0.39 26.68
C PRO A 100 4.62 -0.51 26.15
N GLU A 101 5.27 -1.68 26.27
CA GLU A 101 6.59 -1.90 25.67
C GLU A 101 6.53 -1.82 24.14
N ILE A 102 5.46 -2.34 23.53
CA ILE A 102 5.22 -2.31 22.08
C ILE A 102 4.90 -0.88 21.62
N GLU A 103 4.00 -0.19 22.32
CA GLU A 103 3.61 1.17 21.97
C GLU A 103 4.79 2.15 22.09
N TRP A 104 5.61 2.00 23.13
CA TRP A 104 6.83 2.77 23.27
C TRP A 104 7.82 2.50 22.13
N LEU A 105 7.97 1.23 21.71
CA LEU A 105 8.78 0.85 20.55
C LEU A 105 8.24 1.47 19.26
N ARG A 106 6.92 1.42 19.05
CA ARG A 106 6.22 2.02 17.90
C ARG A 106 6.57 3.49 17.77
N GLU A 107 6.53 4.26 18.86
CA GLU A 107 6.78 5.71 18.80
C GLU A 107 8.26 6.10 18.81
N ASN A 108 9.11 5.37 19.53
CA ASN A 108 10.48 5.82 19.82
C ASN A 108 11.60 5.03 19.15
N TYR A 109 11.34 3.79 18.70
CA TYR A 109 12.38 2.87 18.23
C TYR A 109 12.18 2.39 16.78
N LEU A 110 10.95 2.00 16.41
CA LEU A 110 10.64 1.47 15.08
C LEU A 110 10.65 2.56 14.01
N SER A 111 11.16 2.22 12.83
CA SER A 111 11.08 3.04 11.61
C SER A 111 9.66 3.09 11.04
N SER A 112 9.41 4.00 10.10
CA SER A 112 8.09 4.16 9.47
C SER A 112 7.57 2.85 8.83
N ALA A 113 8.44 2.07 8.17
CA ALA A 113 8.08 0.80 7.56
C ALA A 113 7.74 -0.29 8.60
N GLU A 114 8.49 -0.35 9.70
CA GLU A 114 8.25 -1.30 10.80
C GLU A 114 6.97 -0.95 11.58
N ARG A 115 6.68 0.34 11.76
CA ARG A 115 5.38 0.81 12.30
C ARG A 115 4.23 0.39 11.39
N ALA A 116 4.35 0.58 10.09
CA ALA A 116 3.33 0.16 9.12
C ALA A 116 3.11 -1.36 9.15
N HIS A 117 4.18 -2.16 9.27
CA HIS A 117 4.08 -3.61 9.44
C HIS A 117 3.34 -3.98 10.75
N LEU A 118 3.66 -3.33 11.87
CA LEU A 118 2.95 -3.53 13.13
C LEU A 118 1.46 -3.18 13.01
N GLU A 119 1.08 -2.08 12.34
CA GLU A 119 -0.33 -1.75 12.11
C GLU A 119 -1.05 -2.79 11.23
N LEU A 120 -0.38 -3.35 10.22
CA LEU A 120 -0.91 -4.47 9.43
C LEU A 120 -1.11 -5.72 10.29
N ILE A 121 -0.17 -6.05 11.18
CA ILE A 121 -0.30 -7.16 12.15
C ILE A 121 -1.46 -6.93 13.12
N ARG A 122 -1.65 -5.70 13.63
CA ARG A 122 -2.78 -5.35 14.53
C ARG A 122 -4.14 -5.50 13.85
N LYS A 123 -4.19 -5.29 12.53
CA LYS A 123 -5.38 -5.43 11.68
C LYS A 123 -5.60 -6.88 11.18
N SER A 124 -4.55 -7.68 11.03
CA SER A 124 -4.64 -9.09 10.57
C SER A 124 -5.14 -10.03 11.66
N THR A 125 -6.44 -9.95 11.93
CA THR A 125 -7.16 -10.90 12.79
C THR A 125 -7.43 -12.18 12.01
N GLN A 126 -6.81 -13.30 12.40
CA GLN A 126 -7.27 -14.62 11.96
C GLN A 126 -8.50 -15.01 12.78
N GLY A 127 -9.67 -14.60 12.28
CA GLY A 127 -10.99 -14.86 12.86
C GLY A 127 -12.04 -13.98 12.19
N ASN A 128 -12.94 -14.62 11.42
CA ASN A 128 -13.93 -14.01 10.51
C ASN A 128 -13.37 -13.09 9.41
N LEU A 129 -13.50 -13.58 8.18
CA LEU A 129 -13.38 -12.87 6.89
C LEU A 129 -14.43 -11.73 6.71
N PHE A 130 -15.13 -11.32 7.78
CA PHE A 130 -16.34 -10.50 7.74
C PHE A 130 -16.41 -9.37 8.77
N ASN A 131 -15.52 -9.33 9.77
CA ASN A 131 -15.53 -8.25 10.78
C ASN A 131 -14.20 -7.50 10.80
N GLN A 132 -13.96 -6.70 9.76
CA GLN A 132 -13.05 -5.56 9.90
C GLN A 132 -13.83 -4.39 10.52
N PRO A 133 -13.30 -3.69 11.54
CA PRO A 133 -13.69 -2.30 11.77
C PRO A 133 -13.04 -1.48 10.65
N GLU A 134 -13.69 -1.43 9.49
CA GLU A 134 -13.29 -0.58 8.37
C GLU A 134 -13.45 0.89 8.76
N PRO A 135 -12.40 1.73 8.65
CA PRO A 135 -12.53 3.18 8.72
C PRO A 135 -13.15 3.79 7.45
N GLU A 136 -13.68 2.97 6.54
CA GLU A 136 -14.07 3.34 5.18
C GLU A 136 -15.57 3.05 4.89
N LEU A 137 -16.21 2.12 5.63
CA LEU A 137 -17.66 1.87 5.52
C LEU A 137 -18.53 3.02 6.05
N GLU A 138 -18.22 3.62 7.21
CA GLU A 138 -19.07 4.70 7.78
C GLU A 138 -19.14 5.92 6.83
N ILE A 139 -18.02 6.28 6.20
CA ILE A 139 -17.96 7.40 5.26
C ILE A 139 -18.79 7.11 4.00
N VAL A 140 -18.77 5.86 3.52
CA VAL A 140 -19.54 5.44 2.34
C VAL A 140 -21.04 5.33 2.65
N GLU A 141 -21.43 4.74 3.78
CA GLU A 141 -22.85 4.60 4.18
C GLU A 141 -23.50 5.96 4.47
N TYR A 142 -22.79 6.86 5.13
CA TYR A 142 -23.23 8.24 5.34
C TYR A 142 -23.46 8.96 4.00
N LYS A 143 -22.49 8.88 3.08
CA LYS A 143 -22.57 9.52 1.75
C LYS A 143 -23.68 8.92 0.88
N LEU A 144 -23.91 7.61 0.93
CA LEU A 144 -25.05 6.95 0.26
C LEU A 144 -26.38 7.49 0.78
N SER A 145 -26.50 7.64 2.10
CA SER A 145 -27.72 8.15 2.74
C SER A 145 -28.04 9.59 2.32
N GLU A 146 -27.03 10.46 2.22
CA GLU A 146 -27.18 11.83 1.69
C GLU A 146 -27.68 11.84 0.23
N ILE A 147 -27.08 11.02 -0.64
CA ILE A 147 -27.47 10.98 -2.06
C ILE A 147 -28.89 10.38 -2.24
N ILE A 148 -29.28 9.38 -1.44
CA ILE A 148 -30.66 8.85 -1.45
C ILE A 148 -31.66 9.95 -1.06
N ALA A 149 -31.35 10.75 -0.02
CA ALA A 149 -32.20 11.86 0.40
C ALA A 149 -32.31 12.96 -0.68
N ALA A 150 -31.19 13.31 -1.33
CA ALA A 150 -31.19 14.25 -2.46
C ALA A 150 -32.01 13.72 -3.66
N THR A 151 -31.89 12.42 -3.96
CA THR A 151 -32.66 11.73 -5.01
C THR A 151 -34.16 11.74 -4.71
N ASP A 152 -34.57 11.56 -3.45
CA ASP A 152 -35.97 11.72 -3.03
C ASP A 152 -36.48 13.16 -3.19
N GLY A 153 -35.62 14.16 -3.00
CA GLY A 153 -35.92 15.56 -3.30
C GLY A 153 -36.21 15.79 -4.79
N GLU A 154 -35.31 15.33 -5.67
CA GLU A 154 -35.47 15.46 -7.11
C GLU A 154 -36.69 14.69 -7.65
N MET A 155 -36.95 13.47 -7.15
CA MET A 155 -38.16 12.73 -7.51
C MET A 155 -39.44 13.50 -7.11
N LYS A 156 -39.47 14.13 -5.93
CA LYS A 156 -40.61 14.97 -5.52
C LYS A 156 -40.77 16.19 -6.42
N ARG A 157 -39.67 16.88 -6.77
CA ARG A 157 -39.67 18.03 -7.71
C ARG A 157 -40.31 17.67 -9.06
N LEU A 158 -40.01 16.49 -9.58
CA LEU A 158 -40.53 15.99 -10.86
C LEU A 158 -41.93 15.37 -10.78
N GLY A 159 -42.58 15.35 -9.60
CA GLY A 159 -43.85 14.65 -9.41
C GLY A 159 -43.74 13.11 -9.56
N TRP A 160 -42.55 12.54 -9.40
CA TRP A 160 -42.30 11.10 -9.55
C TRP A 160 -42.73 10.32 -8.31
N GLY A 161 -43.81 9.54 -8.46
CA GLY A 161 -44.16 8.50 -7.49
C GLY A 161 -43.09 7.40 -7.38
N LYS A 162 -43.04 6.74 -6.23
CA LYS A 162 -42.06 5.67 -5.93
C LYS A 162 -42.03 4.57 -7.00
N GLU A 163 -43.18 4.22 -7.57
CA GLU A 163 -43.29 3.18 -8.60
C GLU A 163 -42.61 3.58 -9.92
N ARG A 164 -42.69 4.84 -10.33
CA ARG A 164 -42.01 5.35 -11.54
C ARG A 164 -40.49 5.32 -11.38
N GLY A 165 -39.99 5.68 -10.19
CA GLY A 165 -38.57 5.51 -9.85
C GLY A 165 -38.17 4.02 -9.86
N ARG A 166 -38.96 3.16 -9.22
CA ARG A 166 -38.72 1.70 -9.19
C ARG A 166 -38.66 1.07 -10.58
N GLN A 167 -39.55 1.49 -11.48
CA GLN A 167 -39.57 1.05 -12.87
C GLN A 167 -38.27 1.45 -13.58
N HIS A 168 -37.88 2.72 -13.51
CA HIS A 168 -36.63 3.20 -14.11
C HIS A 168 -35.39 2.46 -13.57
N LEU A 169 -35.31 2.21 -12.26
CA LEU A 169 -34.20 1.44 -11.67
C LEU A 169 -34.14 -0.02 -12.15
N MET A 170 -35.30 -0.61 -12.44
CA MET A 170 -35.37 -1.95 -13.01
C MET A 170 -34.96 -1.96 -14.48
N GLU A 171 -35.38 -0.96 -15.26
CA GLU A 171 -35.09 -0.84 -16.69
C GLU A 171 -33.63 -0.46 -16.97
N THR A 172 -33.03 0.41 -16.16
CA THR A 172 -31.66 0.91 -16.37
C THR A 172 -30.60 0.08 -15.64
N TYR A 173 -30.85 -0.35 -14.39
CA TYR A 173 -29.85 -1.01 -13.54
C TYR A 173 -30.23 -2.45 -13.13
N GLY A 174 -31.42 -2.93 -13.48
CA GLY A 174 -31.93 -4.23 -13.03
C GLY A 174 -32.18 -4.31 -11.51
N LYS A 175 -32.30 -3.18 -10.81
CA LYS A 175 -32.44 -3.13 -9.33
C LYS A 175 -33.86 -2.78 -8.90
N LYS A 176 -34.28 -3.34 -7.76
CA LYS A 176 -35.61 -3.07 -7.17
C LYS A 176 -35.66 -1.81 -6.29
N SER A 177 -34.52 -1.27 -5.86
CA SER A 177 -34.46 -0.14 -4.92
C SER A 177 -33.11 0.56 -4.99
N ARG A 178 -33.09 1.85 -4.62
CA ARG A 178 -31.88 2.71 -4.59
C ARG A 178 -30.81 2.19 -3.63
N ILE A 179 -31.20 1.50 -2.56
CA ILE A 179 -30.28 0.85 -1.60
C ILE A 179 -29.50 -0.34 -2.20
N HIS A 180 -29.84 -0.76 -3.41
CA HIS A 180 -29.14 -1.83 -4.15
C HIS A 180 -28.33 -1.30 -5.35
N LEU A 181 -28.22 0.02 -5.48
CA LEU A 181 -27.32 0.69 -6.41
C LEU A 181 -25.96 0.90 -5.75
N THR A 182 -24.91 0.83 -6.54
CA THR A 182 -23.57 1.30 -6.18
C THR A 182 -23.50 2.83 -6.17
N ASN A 183 -22.46 3.39 -5.56
CA ASN A 183 -22.25 4.84 -5.48
C ASN A 183 -22.30 5.54 -6.85
N SER A 184 -21.73 4.92 -7.89
CA SER A 184 -21.74 5.43 -9.26
C SER A 184 -23.13 5.39 -9.88
N GLU A 185 -23.82 4.25 -9.82
CA GLU A 185 -25.18 4.09 -10.37
C GLU A 185 -26.19 5.04 -9.69
N LEU A 186 -26.02 5.29 -8.38
CA LEU A 186 -26.87 6.23 -7.63
C LEU A 186 -26.61 7.70 -8.02
N LEU A 187 -25.34 8.07 -8.26
CA LEU A 187 -24.98 9.41 -8.77
C LEU A 187 -25.49 9.63 -10.20
N GLU A 188 -25.32 8.66 -11.09
CA GLU A 188 -25.88 8.69 -12.44
C GLU A 188 -27.39 8.86 -12.42
N PHE A 189 -28.10 8.13 -11.56
CA PHE A 189 -29.54 8.29 -11.40
C PHE A 189 -29.93 9.68 -10.87
N TRP A 190 -29.16 10.23 -9.92
CA TRP A 190 -29.42 11.58 -9.40
C TRP A 190 -29.19 12.66 -10.45
N ASP A 191 -28.11 12.58 -11.23
CA ASP A 191 -27.82 13.53 -12.31
C ASP A 191 -28.80 13.37 -13.49
N TYR A 192 -29.26 12.15 -13.78
CA TYR A 192 -30.39 11.91 -14.68
C TYR A 192 -31.64 12.67 -14.23
N LEU A 193 -32.03 12.60 -12.95
CA LEU A 193 -33.18 13.37 -12.45
C LEU A 193 -32.96 14.89 -12.52
N LYS A 194 -31.75 15.39 -12.25
CA LYS A 194 -31.43 16.84 -12.38
C LYS A 194 -31.58 17.34 -13.82
N SER A 195 -31.10 16.56 -14.79
CA SER A 195 -31.19 16.89 -16.22
C SER A 195 -32.61 16.94 -16.79
N ARG A 196 -33.62 16.54 -15.99
CA ARG A 196 -35.03 16.61 -16.37
C ARG A 196 -35.64 17.93 -15.90
N ASP A 197 -36.17 18.67 -16.86
CA ASP A 197 -37.04 19.80 -16.62
C ASP A 197 -38.37 19.37 -15.97
N VAL A 198 -38.96 20.29 -15.22
CA VAL A 198 -40.31 20.14 -14.66
C VAL A 198 -41.33 20.45 -15.77
N PRO A 199 -42.33 19.59 -16.03
CA PRO A 199 -43.42 19.88 -16.97
C PRO A 199 -44.32 21.05 -16.53
#